data_AF-A0A1A6H0V6-F1
#
_entry.id   AF-A0A1A6H0V6-F1
#
_cell.length_a   1.000
_cell.length_b   1.000
_cell.length_c   1.000
_cell.angle_alpha   90.00
_cell.angle_beta   90.00
_cell.angle_gamma   90.00
#
_symmetry.space_group_name_H-M   'P 1'
#
loop_
_entity.id
_entity.type
_entity.pdbx_description
1 polymer ?
#
loop_
_entity_poly.entity_id
_entity_poly.type
_entity_poly.pdbx_seq_one_letter_code
_entity_poly.pdbx_strand_id
1 'polypeptide(L)'
;MLSCAEAHRRQTGMHGAFGKPQSTVTRVHTGQVIMSICTKLQNKEHGFTKFNADEFEDMVAEKLIPDDCGVKYIPSCGPLGKWQALHS
;
A
#
# COMPACT_ATOMS: atom_id res chain seq x y z
N MET A 1 -31.80 -1.13 15.15
CA MET A 1 -32.82 -1.44 16.17
C MET A 1 -33.86 -0.34 16.14
N LEU A 2 -35.13 -0.67 16.42
CA LEU A 2 -36.17 0.35 16.56
C LEU A 2 -36.00 1.08 17.90
N SER A 3 -36.46 2.32 17.98
CA SER A 3 -36.53 3.05 19.24
C SER A 3 -37.49 2.35 20.21
N CYS A 4 -37.26 2.49 21.52
CA CYS A 4 -38.05 1.79 22.55
C CYS A 4 -39.56 2.11 22.48
N ALA A 5 -39.93 3.32 22.05
CA ALA A 5 -41.33 3.71 21.87
C ALA A 5 -42.06 2.91 20.76
N GLU A 6 -41.32 2.29 19.83
CA GLU A 6 -41.86 1.59 18.65
C GLU A 6 -41.60 0.06 18.65
N ALA A 7 -40.97 -0.45 19.72
CA ALA A 7 -40.43 -1.81 19.78
C ALA A 7 -41.48 -2.91 20.02
N HIS A 8 -42.53 -2.63 20.81
CA HIS A 8 -43.39 -3.65 21.46
C HIS A 8 -44.17 -4.58 20.50
N ARG A 9 -44.31 -4.23 19.21
CA ARG A 9 -45.01 -5.08 18.22
C ARG A 9 -44.31 -5.20 16.86
N ARG A 10 -43.23 -4.46 16.63
CA ARG A 10 -42.53 -4.38 15.33
C ARG A 10 -41.12 -4.94 15.38
N GLN A 11 -40.55 -5.09 16.58
CA GLN A 11 -39.21 -5.63 16.74
C GLN A 11 -39.24 -7.16 16.65
N THR A 12 -38.51 -7.72 15.70
CA THR A 12 -38.37 -9.18 15.52
C THR A 12 -37.40 -9.83 16.52
N GLY A 13 -36.83 -9.04 17.44
CA GLY A 13 -35.79 -9.49 18.35
C GLY A 13 -34.56 -9.97 17.59
N MET A 14 -34.13 -11.21 17.86
CA MET A 14 -32.99 -11.85 17.19
C MET A 14 -33.39 -12.68 15.95
N HIS A 15 -34.68 -12.77 15.64
CA HIS A 15 -35.15 -13.50 14.47
C HIS A 15 -34.76 -12.74 13.19
N GLY A 16 -33.95 -13.36 12.33
CA GLY A 16 -33.44 -12.74 11.10
C GLY A 16 -32.37 -11.65 11.33
N ALA A 17 -31.59 -11.74 12.42
CA ALA A 17 -30.65 -10.70 12.85
C ALA A 17 -29.38 -10.51 11.98
N PHE A 18 -29.34 -11.06 10.76
CA PHE A 18 -28.24 -10.78 9.84
C PHE A 18 -28.32 -9.31 9.39
N GLY A 19 -27.30 -8.53 9.77
CA GLY A 19 -27.28 -7.09 9.54
C GLY A 19 -27.12 -6.71 8.08
N LYS A 20 -27.59 -5.51 7.73
CA LYS A 20 -27.23 -4.86 6.47
C LYS A 20 -25.82 -4.25 6.61
N PRO A 21 -25.02 -4.20 5.53
CA PRO A 21 -23.71 -3.56 5.59
C PRO A 21 -23.86 -2.06 5.85
N GLN A 22 -23.10 -1.53 6.82
CA GLN A 22 -23.12 -0.11 7.18
C GLN A 22 -21.91 0.63 6.61
N SER A 23 -20.72 0.07 6.77
CA SER A 23 -19.45 0.66 6.35
C SER A 23 -18.45 -0.41 5.96
N THR A 24 -17.35 0.01 5.34
CA THR A 24 -16.18 -0.82 5.11
C THR A 24 -15.22 -0.70 6.29
N VAL A 25 -14.54 -1.80 6.60
CA VAL A 25 -13.47 -1.84 7.60
C VAL A 25 -12.25 -2.53 6.99
N THR A 26 -11.05 -2.08 7.34
CA THR A 26 -9.80 -2.77 7.00
C THR A 26 -9.32 -3.58 8.21
N ARG A 27 -8.80 -4.78 7.97
CA ARG A 27 -8.21 -5.64 9.00
C ARG A 27 -6.71 -5.38 9.03
N VAL A 28 -6.17 -5.06 10.20
CA VAL A 28 -4.75 -4.70 10.36
C VAL A 28 -4.11 -5.65 11.38
N HIS A 29 -2.95 -6.20 11.06
CA HIS A 29 -2.13 -7.00 11.97
C HIS A 29 -1.10 -6.16 12.73
N THR A 30 -0.59 -6.67 13.86
CA THR A 30 0.50 -6.02 14.59
C THR A 30 1.72 -5.87 13.68
N GLY A 31 2.23 -4.64 13.54
CA GLY A 31 3.35 -4.30 12.67
C GLY A 31 2.98 -3.92 11.23
N GLN A 32 1.70 -3.97 10.84
CA GLN A 32 1.28 -3.54 9.51
C GLN A 32 1.18 -2.01 9.42
N VAL A 33 1.86 -1.43 8.42
CA VAL A 33 1.88 0.02 8.18
C VAL A 33 0.51 0.48 7.66
N ILE A 34 -0.13 1.44 8.34
CA ILE A 34 -1.44 2.01 7.98
C ILE A 34 -1.29 3.24 7.09
N MET A 35 -0.30 4.08 7.37
CA MET A 35 -0.01 5.32 6.65
C MET A 35 1.49 5.46 6.46
N SER A 36 1.91 5.98 5.30
CA SER A 36 3.29 6.33 5.00
C SER A 36 3.32 7.69 4.32
N ILE A 37 4.29 8.53 4.69
CA ILE A 37 4.44 9.90 4.19
C ILE A 37 5.88 10.06 3.72
N CYS A 38 6.05 10.41 2.45
CA CYS A 38 7.35 10.76 1.88
C CYS A 38 7.55 12.28 1.95
N THR A 39 8.71 12.72 2.46
CA THR A 39 9.09 14.14 2.54
C THR A 39 10.44 14.35 1.87
N LYS A 40 10.72 15.59 1.43
CA LYS A 40 11.99 15.95 0.76
C LYS A 40 13.20 16.04 1.72
N LEU A 41 13.17 15.36 2.87
CA LEU A 41 14.26 15.46 3.85
C LEU A 41 15.49 14.71 3.34
N GLN A 42 16.66 15.35 3.36
CA GLN A 42 17.91 14.86 2.75
C GLN A 42 18.55 13.63 3.45
N ASN A 43 17.96 13.09 4.52
CA ASN A 43 18.72 12.28 5.50
C ASN A 43 18.05 10.99 5.99
N LYS A 44 17.03 10.49 5.28
CA LYS A 44 16.41 9.19 5.57
C LYS A 44 15.82 8.59 4.30
N GLU A 45 15.70 7.26 4.30
CA GLU A 45 15.16 6.38 3.23
C GLU A 45 14.52 7.11 2.05
N HIS A 46 15.02 6.82 0.84
CA HIS A 46 14.55 7.43 -0.40
C HIS A 46 13.12 7.00 -0.75
N GLY A 47 12.13 7.67 -0.13
CA GLY A 47 10.71 7.60 -0.47
C GLY A 47 10.07 6.22 -0.32
N PHE A 48 9.18 5.88 -1.26
CA PHE A 48 8.40 4.63 -1.27
C PHE A 48 9.18 3.45 -1.87
N THR A 49 10.50 3.42 -1.67
CA THR A 49 11.36 2.37 -2.20
C THR A 49 11.67 1.34 -1.12
N LYS A 50 12.06 0.14 -1.55
CA LYS A 50 12.45 -0.95 -0.63
C LYS A 50 13.85 -0.73 -0.02
N PHE A 51 14.65 0.16 -0.62
CA PHE A 51 16.08 0.24 -0.35
C PHE A 51 16.36 1.15 0.83
N ASN A 52 17.39 0.78 1.61
CA ASN A 52 17.98 1.68 2.58
C ASN A 52 18.63 2.88 1.85
N ALA A 53 18.85 3.99 2.54
CA ALA A 53 19.43 5.17 1.93
C ALA A 53 20.80 4.89 1.27
N ASP A 54 21.66 4.11 1.93
CA ASP A 54 22.99 3.77 1.43
C ASP A 54 22.93 2.86 0.19
N GLU A 55 22.08 1.82 0.24
CA GLU A 55 21.87 0.91 -0.89
C GLU A 55 21.23 1.60 -2.11
N PHE A 56 20.39 2.61 -1.85
CA PHE A 56 19.69 3.30 -2.92
C PHE A 56 20.65 4.06 -3.83
N GLU A 57 21.63 4.77 -3.26
CA GLU A 57 22.62 5.52 -4.04
C GLU A 57 23.46 4.59 -4.94
N ASP A 58 23.97 3.49 -4.37
CA ASP A 58 24.73 2.49 -5.12
C ASP A 58 23.88 1.87 -6.24
N MET A 59 22.63 1.53 -5.95
CA MET A 59 21.73 0.93 -6.93
C MET A 59 21.25 1.91 -8.01
N VAL A 60 21.14 3.21 -7.71
CA VAL A 60 20.88 4.26 -8.73
C VAL A 60 22.03 4.36 -9.71
N ALA A 61 23.27 4.24 -9.24
CA ALA A 61 24.43 4.24 -10.12
C ALA A 61 24.50 2.99 -11.02
N GLU A 62 24.03 1.83 -10.54
CA GLU A 62 24.20 0.57 -11.27
C GLU A 62 22.97 0.08 -12.06
N LYS A 63 21.76 0.12 -11.47
CA LYS A 63 20.62 -0.71 -11.89
C LYS A 63 19.23 -0.10 -11.71
N LEU A 64 19.06 1.13 -11.20
CA LEU A 64 17.73 1.72 -11.02
C LEU A 64 17.43 2.77 -12.08
N ILE A 65 16.18 2.76 -12.57
CA ILE A 65 15.61 3.77 -13.45
C ILE A 65 14.52 4.51 -12.68
N PRO A 66 14.52 5.85 -12.65
CA PRO A 66 13.43 6.61 -12.05
C PRO A 66 12.10 6.33 -12.76
N ASP A 67 11.02 6.10 -12.00
CA ASP A 67 9.68 5.79 -12.50
C ASP A 67 8.63 6.60 -11.74
N ASP A 68 8.41 7.83 -12.17
CA ASP A 68 7.54 8.83 -11.53
C ASP A 68 7.85 9.02 -10.04
N CYS A 69 7.04 8.43 -9.16
CA CYS A 69 7.19 8.51 -7.71
C CYS A 69 8.03 7.38 -7.11
N GLY A 70 8.44 6.40 -7.92
CA GLY A 70 9.20 5.22 -7.51
C GLY A 70 10.44 4.98 -8.38
N VAL A 71 10.97 3.76 -8.27
CA VAL A 71 12.12 3.31 -9.05
C VAL A 71 11.88 1.91 -9.60
N LYS A 72 12.36 1.68 -10.83
CA LYS A 72 12.36 0.36 -11.47
C LYS A 72 13.76 -0.24 -11.42
N TYR A 73 13.82 -1.51 -11.04
CA TYR A 73 15.07 -2.28 -11.06
C TYR A 73 15.31 -2.91 -12.44
N ILE A 74 16.53 -2.76 -12.96
CA ILE A 74 17.01 -3.44 -14.16
C ILE A 74 17.59 -4.80 -13.75
N PRO A 75 16.91 -5.92 -14.05
CA PRO A 75 17.44 -7.24 -13.74
C PRO A 75 18.62 -7.57 -14.66
N SER A 76 19.60 -8.29 -14.11
CA SER A 76 20.70 -8.89 -14.89
C SER A 76 20.24 -10.07 -15.75
N CYS A 77 19.03 -10.59 -15.51
CA CYS A 77 18.46 -11.72 -16.24
C CYS A 77 17.24 -11.25 -17.05
N GLY A 78 17.29 -11.46 -18.37
CA GLY A 78 16.18 -11.17 -19.27
C GLY A 78 16.61 -11.16 -20.74
N PRO A 79 15.66 -11.00 -21.68
CA PRO A 79 15.97 -10.90 -23.10
C PRO A 79 16.86 -9.68 -23.41
N LEU A 80 17.98 -9.91 -24.09
CA LEU A 80 19.00 -8.87 -24.36
C LEU A 80 18.44 -7.63 -25.07
N GLY A 81 17.49 -7.80 -25.99
CA GLY A 81 16.87 -6.68 -26.70
C GLY A 81 16.13 -5.70 -25.78
N LYS A 82 15.54 -6.18 -24.67
CA LYS A 82 14.90 -5.31 -23.67
C LYS A 82 15.94 -4.54 -22.86
N TRP A 83 17.08 -5.18 -22.57
CA TRP A 83 18.18 -4.52 -21.88
C TRP A 83 18.81 -3.43 -22.75
N GLN A 84 19.09 -3.72 -24.02
CA GLN A 84 19.64 -2.75 -24.96
C GLN A 84 18.72 -1.54 -25.16
N ALA A 85 17.40 -1.75 -25.25
CA ALA A 85 16.42 -0.66 -25.39
C ALA A 85 16.37 0.30 -24.19
N LEU A 86 16.79 -0.14 -23.00
CA LEU A 86 16.85 0.69 -21.79
C LEU A 86 18.17 1.47 -21.66
N HIS A 87 19.23 1.03 -22.35
CA HIS A 87 20.58 1.61 -22.31
C HIS A 87 20.99 2.28 -23.63
N SER A 88 20.04 2.48 -24.57
CA SER A 88 20.23 3.26 -25.80
C SER A 88 19.86 4.71 -25.58
#